data_AF-A0A9X4KL81-F1
#
_entry.id   AF-A0A9X4KL81-F1
#
_cell.length_a   1.000
_cell.length_b   1.000
_cell.length_c   1.000
_cell.angle_alpha   90.00
_cell.angle_beta   90.00
_cell.angle_gamma   90.00
#
_symmetry.space_group_name_H-M   'P 1'
#
loop_
_entity.id
_entity.type
_entity.pdbx_description
1 polymer ?
#
loop_
_entity_poly.entity_id
_entity_poly.type
_entity_poly.pdbx_seq_one_letter_code
_entity_poly.pdbx_strand_id
1 'polypeptide(L)'
;MAAAILLSVIFLSACQSGAQNGAASGSSAVKGGEALRTEEVVAAVPSYKPVPSVGPSAEPKPELASRVLSERAEASDIKWIYMTWPLLSDLAATLYPDRDEERISLLTGWIEAARPIEGTGLATPIKDRSMAVNVELRDGRLIVVRPAWRCTTTKFEKGNVNLRCEDAVDRVVIEDGAAGSESAAVFAESAELYRFLNEDYKVWMPSVQKYEYPEKLKLGEAFAVSGHGSRSQSATVTLSKGDAVLWTGKSDVRDGEWKVAGKLPDALASGKDYSLKIQTDEGGTTVYPDVE
;
A
#
# COMPACT_ATOMS: atom_id res chain seq x y z
N MET A 1 -7.52 48.81 10.40
CA MET A 1 -8.53 47.78 10.77
C MET A 1 -8.33 46.57 9.87
N ALA A 2 -8.63 45.39 10.40
CA ALA A 2 -8.40 44.03 9.86
C ALA A 2 -7.10 43.36 10.34
N ALA A 3 -7.24 42.63 11.44
CA ALA A 3 -6.27 41.68 11.99
C ALA A 3 -6.50 40.30 11.38
N ALA A 4 -5.43 39.61 10.98
CA ALA A 4 -5.46 38.22 10.55
C ALA A 4 -5.11 37.30 11.73
N ILE A 5 -5.98 36.34 12.01
CA ILE A 5 -5.80 35.31 13.04
C ILE A 5 -5.16 34.09 12.38
N LEU A 6 -3.93 33.76 12.76
CA LEU A 6 -3.29 32.48 12.46
C LEU A 6 -3.62 31.49 13.58
N LEU A 7 -4.28 30.37 13.26
CA LEU A 7 -4.38 29.20 14.11
C LEU A 7 -3.26 28.22 13.73
N SER A 8 -2.31 28.02 14.65
CA SER A 8 -1.31 26.96 14.59
C SER A 8 -1.79 25.79 15.44
N VAL A 9 -1.95 24.62 14.84
CA VAL A 9 -2.21 23.36 15.57
C VAL A 9 -0.88 22.66 15.78
N ILE A 10 -0.46 22.58 17.03
CA ILE A 10 0.72 21.85 17.50
C ILE A 10 0.24 20.45 17.93
N PHE A 11 0.73 19.39 17.29
CA PHE A 11 0.61 18.03 17.81
C PHE A 11 1.91 17.66 18.54
N LEU A 12 1.81 17.53 19.87
CA LEU A 12 2.80 16.83 20.69
C LEU A 12 2.59 15.32 20.53
N SER A 13 3.65 14.57 20.20
CA SER A 13 3.72 13.14 20.47
C SER A 13 4.83 12.89 21.48
N ALA A 14 4.44 12.43 22.65
CA ALA A 14 5.32 12.12 23.76
C ALA A 14 5.95 10.74 23.63
N CYS A 15 7.18 10.64 24.14
CA CYS A 15 7.96 9.45 24.40
C CYS A 15 7.21 8.32 25.12
N GLN A 16 7.60 7.07 24.86
CA GLN A 16 8.01 6.19 25.95
C GLN A 16 9.01 5.13 25.48
N SER A 17 10.16 5.17 26.15
CA SER A 17 11.27 4.24 26.15
C SER A 17 10.99 3.06 27.09
N GLY A 18 11.66 1.93 26.87
CA GLY A 18 11.71 0.84 27.82
C GLY A 18 12.48 -0.36 27.30
N ALA A 19 13.78 -0.40 27.61
CA ALA A 19 14.66 -1.55 27.36
C ALA A 19 15.17 -2.12 28.70
N GLN A 20 15.55 -3.40 28.65
CA GLN A 20 16.58 -4.12 29.44
C GLN A 20 16.15 -5.11 30.56
N ASN A 21 16.45 -6.39 30.24
CA ASN A 21 17.37 -7.33 30.92
C ASN A 21 17.11 -7.88 32.33
N GLY A 22 17.38 -9.19 32.46
CA GLY A 22 18.36 -9.66 33.44
C GLY A 22 17.90 -10.75 34.41
N ALA A 23 18.62 -11.88 34.40
CA ALA A 23 18.44 -13.05 35.24
C ALA A 23 19.28 -13.01 36.54
N ALA A 24 18.94 -13.94 37.46
CA ALA A 24 19.79 -14.65 38.44
C ALA A 24 19.75 -14.27 39.95
N SER A 25 19.28 -15.28 40.72
CA SER A 25 19.76 -15.83 42.01
C SER A 25 19.74 -15.02 43.32
N GLY A 26 19.33 -15.68 44.42
CA GLY A 26 19.91 -15.44 45.75
C GLY A 26 18.96 -15.38 46.97
N SER A 27 18.64 -16.55 47.52
CA SER A 27 18.45 -16.94 48.95
C SER A 27 17.99 -15.98 50.07
N SER A 28 17.08 -16.54 50.89
CA SER A 28 16.91 -16.45 52.36
C SER A 28 16.02 -15.36 53.01
N ALA A 29 14.79 -15.81 53.32
CA ALA A 29 14.13 -15.87 54.63
C ALA A 29 14.02 -14.61 55.51
N VAL A 30 12.80 -14.06 55.62
CA VAL A 30 12.19 -13.58 56.89
C VAL A 30 10.68 -13.84 56.88
N LYS A 31 10.17 -14.31 58.03
CA LYS A 31 8.78 -14.63 58.37
C LYS A 31 7.91 -13.38 58.52
N GLY A 32 6.62 -13.54 58.22
CA GLY A 32 5.51 -12.63 58.53
C GLY A 32 4.65 -12.51 57.26
N GLY A 33 3.42 -13.01 57.16
CA GLY A 33 2.40 -13.11 58.18
C GLY A 33 1.28 -12.13 57.83
N GLU A 34 0.62 -12.32 56.69
CA GLU A 34 -0.62 -11.62 56.36
C GLU A 34 -1.42 -12.42 55.32
N ALA A 35 -2.70 -12.67 55.65
CA ALA A 35 -3.63 -13.41 54.84
C ALA A 35 -4.09 -12.55 53.65
N LEU A 36 -3.51 -12.82 52.47
CA LEU A 36 -4.00 -12.28 51.20
C LEU A 36 -5.28 -13.00 50.81
N ARG A 37 -6.40 -12.26 50.90
CA ARG A 37 -7.64 -12.58 50.19
C ARG A 37 -7.34 -12.77 48.72
N THR A 38 -7.60 -13.97 48.21
CA THR A 38 -7.67 -14.25 46.78
C THR A 38 -9.02 -13.74 46.29
N GLU A 39 -9.05 -12.51 45.76
CA GLU A 39 -10.14 -12.09 44.89
C GLU A 39 -9.98 -12.85 43.57
N GLU A 40 -10.92 -13.75 43.33
CA GLU A 40 -11.09 -14.48 42.08
C GLU A 40 -11.48 -13.45 41.00
N VAL A 41 -10.48 -12.94 40.28
CA VAL A 41 -10.69 -12.11 39.09
C VAL A 41 -11.23 -13.03 37.99
N VAL A 42 -12.56 -13.13 37.92
CA VAL A 42 -13.26 -13.67 36.75
C VAL A 42 -12.93 -12.76 35.58
N ALA A 43 -11.93 -13.15 34.79
CA ALA A 43 -11.59 -12.48 33.55
C ALA A 43 -12.82 -12.53 32.65
N ALA A 44 -13.46 -11.37 32.47
CA ALA A 44 -14.56 -11.21 31.54
C ALA A 44 -14.09 -11.65 30.16
N VAL A 45 -14.59 -12.79 29.68
CA VAL A 45 -14.40 -13.22 28.30
C VAL A 45 -14.96 -12.10 27.42
N PRO A 46 -14.14 -11.45 26.58
CA PRO A 46 -14.62 -10.36 25.75
C PRO A 46 -15.74 -10.91 24.85
N SER A 47 -16.94 -10.36 25.06
CA SER A 47 -18.10 -10.64 24.22
C SER A 47 -17.73 -10.29 22.78
N TYR A 48 -17.51 -11.32 21.96
CA TYR A 48 -17.20 -11.18 20.56
C TYR A 48 -18.44 -10.57 19.90
N LYS A 49 -18.38 -9.28 19.56
CA LYS A 49 -19.41 -8.68 18.71
C LYS A 49 -19.38 -9.46 17.40
N PRO A 50 -20.52 -10.02 16.93
CA PRO A 50 -20.56 -10.66 15.63
C PRO A 50 -20.08 -9.65 14.59
N VAL A 51 -19.09 -10.06 13.79
CA VAL A 51 -18.69 -9.33 12.58
C VAL A 51 -19.97 -9.10 11.78
N PRO A 52 -20.25 -7.86 11.35
CA PRO A 52 -21.45 -7.59 10.57
C PRO A 52 -21.51 -8.58 9.41
N SER A 53 -22.63 -9.29 9.30
CA SER A 53 -22.88 -10.18 8.18
C SER A 53 -22.60 -9.42 6.90
N VAL A 54 -21.86 -10.04 5.98
CA VAL A 54 -21.73 -9.62 4.58
C VAL A 54 -23.06 -9.00 4.15
N GLY A 55 -23.07 -7.66 4.02
CA GLY A 55 -24.30 -6.92 3.80
C GLY A 55 -24.99 -7.40 2.52
N PRO A 56 -26.32 -7.27 2.41
CA PRO A 56 -27.03 -7.65 1.20
C PRO A 56 -26.37 -6.96 -0.01
N SER A 57 -26.06 -7.76 -1.03
CA SER A 57 -25.61 -7.34 -2.35
C SER A 57 -26.42 -6.12 -2.78
N ALA A 58 -25.83 -4.94 -2.70
CA ALA A 58 -26.43 -3.73 -3.24
C ALA A 58 -26.47 -3.93 -4.76
N GLU A 59 -27.65 -4.19 -5.31
CA GLU A 59 -27.84 -4.28 -6.75
C GLU A 59 -27.32 -2.98 -7.39
N PRO A 60 -26.30 -3.04 -8.27
CA PRO A 60 -25.86 -1.84 -8.96
C PRO A 60 -26.99 -1.37 -9.86
N LYS A 61 -27.42 -0.11 -9.67
CA LYS A 61 -28.39 0.52 -10.58
C LYS A 61 -27.78 0.48 -12.00
N PRO A 62 -28.51 0.03 -13.04
CA PRO A 62 -28.00 -0.05 -14.42
C PRO A 62 -27.40 1.26 -14.93
N GLU A 63 -27.92 2.38 -14.45
CA GLU A 63 -27.46 3.74 -14.73
C GLU A 63 -26.04 4.02 -14.19
N LEU A 64 -25.68 3.41 -13.06
CA LEU A 64 -24.34 3.49 -12.48
C LEU A 64 -23.35 2.63 -13.26
N ALA A 65 -23.76 1.41 -13.66
CA ALA A 65 -22.96 0.53 -14.52
C ALA A 65 -22.68 1.16 -15.89
N SER A 66 -23.66 1.87 -16.45
CA SER A 66 -23.44 2.65 -17.65
C SER A 66 -22.41 3.74 -17.41
N ARG A 67 -22.52 4.59 -16.38
CA ARG A 67 -21.57 5.70 -16.16
C ARG A 67 -20.13 5.24 -15.95
N VAL A 68 -19.94 4.20 -15.13
CA VAL A 68 -18.62 3.59 -14.83
C VAL A 68 -17.93 3.06 -16.09
N LEU A 69 -18.68 2.63 -17.10
CA LEU A 69 -18.14 2.02 -18.33
C LEU A 69 -18.29 2.89 -19.58
N SER A 70 -19.12 3.94 -19.54
CA SER A 70 -19.45 4.76 -20.71
C SER A 70 -18.54 5.96 -20.88
N GLU A 71 -17.90 6.44 -19.80
CA GLU A 71 -16.97 7.55 -19.91
C GLU A 71 -15.58 7.01 -20.25
N ARG A 72 -15.36 6.90 -21.55
CA ARG A 72 -14.13 6.42 -22.17
C ARG A 72 -12.93 7.15 -21.56
N ALA A 73 -12.08 6.42 -20.85
CA ALA A 73 -10.76 6.92 -20.49
C ALA A 73 -9.88 6.80 -21.74
N GLU A 74 -9.66 7.90 -22.46
CA GLU A 74 -8.71 7.86 -23.57
C GLU A 74 -7.30 7.66 -23.02
N ALA A 75 -6.41 7.03 -23.81
CA ALA A 75 -5.03 6.80 -23.38
C ALA A 75 -4.32 8.10 -22.97
N SER A 76 -4.70 9.24 -23.56
CA SER A 76 -4.22 10.58 -23.22
C SER A 76 -4.64 11.07 -21.84
N ASP A 77 -5.80 10.62 -21.33
CA ASP A 77 -6.34 11.02 -20.02
C ASP A 77 -5.65 10.26 -18.89
N ILE A 78 -4.98 9.16 -19.21
CA ILE A 78 -4.31 8.31 -18.23
C ILE A 78 -3.02 8.97 -17.79
N LYS A 79 -2.84 9.03 -16.48
CA LYS A 79 -1.63 9.51 -15.84
C LYS A 79 -0.64 8.36 -15.63
N TRP A 80 -1.14 7.24 -15.11
CA TRP A 80 -0.41 5.99 -14.97
C TRP A 80 -1.37 4.82 -14.68
N ILE A 81 -0.89 3.60 -14.92
CA ILE A 81 -1.57 2.37 -14.50
C ILE A 81 -0.63 1.60 -13.58
N TYR A 82 -1.08 1.20 -12.39
CA TYR A 82 -0.23 0.50 -11.43
C TYR A 82 -0.97 -0.65 -10.73
N MET A 83 -0.21 -1.68 -10.38
CA MET A 83 -0.75 -2.78 -9.57
C MET A 83 -0.77 -2.38 -8.09
N THR A 84 -1.69 -2.97 -7.33
CA THR A 84 -1.64 -3.02 -5.87
C THR A 84 -1.74 -4.47 -5.45
N TRP A 85 -0.87 -4.89 -4.54
CA TRP A 85 -0.71 -6.28 -4.11
C TRP A 85 -1.57 -6.56 -2.88
N PRO A 86 -1.97 -7.82 -2.66
CA PRO A 86 -2.47 -8.23 -1.36
C PRO A 86 -1.35 -8.05 -0.33
N LEU A 87 -1.60 -7.27 0.72
CA LEU A 87 -0.62 -6.85 1.73
C LEU A 87 0.47 -5.89 1.19
N LEU A 88 1.12 -5.17 2.11
CA LEU A 88 2.17 -4.21 1.77
C LEU A 88 3.33 -4.92 1.06
N SER A 89 3.70 -4.40 -0.11
CA SER A 89 4.83 -4.87 -0.92
C SER A 89 5.72 -3.69 -1.28
N ASP A 90 7.03 -3.88 -1.22
CA ASP A 90 8.03 -2.90 -1.69
C ASP A 90 8.29 -3.02 -3.21
N LEU A 91 7.42 -3.74 -3.91
CA LEU A 91 7.49 -3.91 -5.35
C LEU A 91 6.71 -2.79 -6.04
N ALA A 92 7.28 -2.28 -7.12
CA ALA A 92 6.60 -1.39 -8.04
C ALA A 92 6.29 -2.15 -9.34
N ALA A 93 5.13 -1.86 -9.93
CA ALA A 93 4.72 -2.35 -11.23
C ALA A 93 3.76 -1.32 -11.81
N THR A 94 4.26 -0.54 -12.77
CA THR A 94 3.59 0.65 -13.30
C THR A 94 3.81 0.77 -14.81
N LEU A 95 2.75 1.09 -15.55
CA LEU A 95 2.79 1.49 -16.96
C LEU A 95 2.71 3.01 -17.04
N TYR A 96 3.52 3.59 -17.93
CA TYR A 96 3.58 5.03 -18.17
C TYR A 96 3.14 5.33 -19.60
N PRO A 97 2.24 6.32 -19.82
CA PRO A 97 1.72 6.66 -21.16
C PRO A 97 2.80 6.84 -22.22
N ASP A 98 3.90 7.53 -21.87
CA ASP A 98 4.98 7.86 -22.81
C ASP A 98 5.78 6.64 -23.30
N ARG A 99 5.68 5.50 -22.59
CA ARG A 99 6.40 4.25 -22.90
C ARG A 99 5.49 3.09 -23.29
N ASP A 100 4.27 3.07 -22.76
CA ASP A 100 3.41 1.89 -22.71
C ASP A 100 2.03 2.11 -23.39
N GLU A 101 1.93 3.05 -24.32
CA GLU A 101 0.67 3.48 -24.99
C GLU A 101 -0.18 2.31 -25.52
N GLU A 102 0.42 1.35 -26.21
CA GLU A 102 -0.30 0.20 -26.78
C GLU A 102 -0.91 -0.70 -25.70
N ARG A 103 -0.14 -0.99 -24.64
CA ARG A 103 -0.59 -1.83 -23.52
C ARG A 103 -1.70 -1.12 -22.73
N ILE A 104 -1.52 0.18 -22.51
CA ILE A 104 -2.50 1.04 -21.84
C ILE A 104 -3.81 1.04 -22.62
N SER A 105 -3.75 1.25 -23.94
CA SER A 105 -4.92 1.26 -24.82
C SER A 105 -5.64 -0.09 -24.84
N LEU A 106 -4.90 -1.20 -24.82
CA LEU A 106 -5.47 -2.54 -24.77
C LEU A 106 -6.19 -2.80 -23.44
N LEU A 107 -5.57 -2.41 -22.33
CA LEU A 107 -6.16 -2.57 -21.00
C LEU A 107 -7.42 -1.72 -20.82
N THR A 108 -7.41 -0.46 -21.25
CA THR A 108 -8.63 0.37 -21.18
C THR A 108 -9.71 -0.11 -22.14
N GLY A 109 -9.35 -0.62 -23.31
CA GLY A 109 -10.27 -1.30 -24.21
C GLY A 109 -10.95 -2.51 -23.56
N TRP A 110 -10.23 -3.29 -22.73
CA TRP A 110 -10.83 -4.39 -21.98
C TRP A 110 -11.77 -3.91 -20.87
N ILE A 111 -11.47 -2.80 -20.21
CA ILE A 111 -12.37 -2.16 -19.22
C ILE A 111 -13.67 -1.71 -19.90
N GLU A 112 -13.57 -1.03 -21.04
CA GLU A 112 -14.73 -0.58 -21.82
C GLU A 112 -15.58 -1.75 -22.35
N ALA A 113 -14.92 -2.84 -22.77
CA ALA A 113 -15.59 -4.02 -23.29
C ALA A 113 -16.18 -4.94 -22.20
N ALA A 114 -15.85 -4.73 -20.93
CA ALA A 114 -16.31 -5.56 -19.84
C ALA A 114 -17.84 -5.47 -19.72
N ARG A 115 -18.51 -6.62 -19.74
CA ARG A 115 -19.98 -6.66 -19.73
C ARG A 115 -20.51 -6.61 -18.29
N PRO A 116 -21.31 -5.61 -17.89
CA PRO A 116 -21.96 -5.62 -16.58
C PRO A 116 -22.78 -6.88 -16.34
N ILE A 117 -22.73 -7.39 -15.13
CA ILE A 117 -23.55 -8.51 -14.68
C ILE A 117 -24.16 -8.22 -13.30
N GLU A 118 -25.21 -8.97 -12.97
CA GLU A 118 -25.71 -9.00 -11.60
C GLU A 118 -24.69 -9.64 -10.66
N GLY A 119 -24.55 -9.08 -9.46
CA GLY A 119 -23.63 -9.56 -8.42
C GLY A 119 -24.08 -10.82 -7.67
N THR A 120 -25.12 -11.51 -8.14
CA THR A 120 -25.70 -12.67 -7.43
C THR A 120 -24.67 -13.78 -7.24
N GLY A 121 -24.39 -14.11 -5.96
CA GLY A 121 -23.37 -15.11 -5.60
C GLY A 121 -21.92 -14.63 -5.73
N LEU A 122 -21.71 -13.35 -6.03
CA LEU A 122 -20.41 -12.71 -6.08
C LEU A 122 -20.22 -11.80 -4.85
N ALA A 123 -18.95 -11.54 -4.53
CA ALA A 123 -18.56 -10.62 -3.48
C ALA A 123 -17.40 -9.74 -4.00
N THR A 124 -17.42 -8.47 -3.59
CA THR A 124 -16.26 -7.59 -3.76
C THR A 124 -15.15 -8.05 -2.82
N PRO A 125 -13.91 -8.23 -3.31
CA PRO A 125 -12.80 -8.55 -2.45
C PRO A 125 -12.57 -7.50 -1.36
N ILE A 126 -12.03 -7.94 -0.23
CA ILE A 126 -11.63 -7.02 0.84
C ILE A 126 -10.46 -6.17 0.33
N LYS A 127 -10.60 -4.84 0.41
CA LYS A 127 -9.55 -3.87 0.11
C LYS A 127 -8.27 -4.26 0.87
N ASP A 128 -7.13 -4.33 0.18
CA ASP A 128 -5.82 -4.78 0.67
C ASP A 128 -5.57 -6.30 0.76
N ARG A 129 -6.58 -7.14 0.49
CA ARG A 129 -6.43 -8.62 0.43
C ARG A 129 -6.56 -9.21 -0.96
N SER A 130 -6.74 -8.37 -1.97
CA SER A 130 -6.81 -8.78 -3.35
C SER A 130 -5.90 -7.91 -4.19
N MET A 131 -5.35 -8.51 -5.23
CA MET A 131 -4.63 -7.77 -6.24
C MET A 131 -5.60 -6.85 -6.99
N ALA A 132 -5.13 -5.67 -7.35
CA ALA A 132 -5.89 -4.76 -8.20
C ALA A 132 -4.99 -4.11 -9.23
N VAL A 133 -5.56 -3.80 -10.39
CA VAL A 133 -4.98 -2.81 -11.29
C VAL A 133 -5.72 -1.49 -11.09
N ASN A 134 -4.95 -0.42 -10.98
CA ASN A 134 -5.43 0.92 -10.71
C ASN A 134 -5.07 1.79 -11.91
N VAL A 135 -6.07 2.40 -12.53
CA VAL A 135 -5.92 3.36 -13.63
C VAL A 135 -6.18 4.74 -13.05
N GLU A 136 -5.11 5.52 -12.84
CA GLU A 136 -5.23 6.89 -12.38
C GLU A 136 -5.26 7.83 -13.58
N LEU A 137 -6.27 8.68 -13.62
CA LEU A 137 -6.46 9.68 -14.65
C LEU A 137 -5.83 11.02 -14.23
N ARG A 138 -5.53 11.86 -15.22
CA ARG A 138 -4.90 13.18 -15.02
C ARG A 138 -5.79 14.15 -14.22
N ASP A 139 -7.10 13.94 -14.24
CA ASP A 139 -8.09 14.71 -13.46
C ASP A 139 -8.21 14.24 -11.99
N GLY A 140 -7.50 13.18 -11.60
CA GLY A 140 -7.52 12.60 -10.25
C GLY A 140 -8.59 11.53 -10.02
N ARG A 141 -9.37 11.17 -11.04
CA ARG A 141 -10.25 10.00 -11.00
C ARG A 141 -9.43 8.71 -10.99
N LEU A 142 -9.93 7.69 -10.29
CA LEU A 142 -9.29 6.41 -10.11
C LEU A 142 -10.27 5.29 -10.47
N ILE A 143 -9.92 4.51 -11.49
CA ILE A 143 -10.62 3.27 -11.82
C ILE A 143 -9.82 2.11 -11.23
N VAL A 144 -10.48 1.26 -10.45
CA VAL A 144 -9.84 0.09 -9.83
C VAL A 144 -10.52 -1.17 -10.28
N VAL A 145 -9.75 -2.12 -10.82
CA VAL A 145 -10.25 -3.42 -11.26
C VAL A 145 -9.65 -4.52 -10.40
N ARG A 146 -10.52 -5.39 -9.87
CA ARG A 146 -10.16 -6.54 -9.03
C ARG A 146 -10.82 -7.81 -9.54
N PRO A 147 -10.26 -9.01 -9.32
CA PRO A 147 -11.02 -10.23 -9.52
C PRO A 147 -12.21 -10.26 -8.56
N ALA A 148 -13.39 -10.64 -9.02
CA ALA A 148 -14.53 -10.83 -8.11
C ALA A 148 -14.33 -12.12 -7.30
N TRP A 149 -14.96 -12.23 -6.13
CA TRP A 149 -14.92 -13.45 -5.32
C TRP A 149 -16.24 -14.21 -5.32
N ARG A 150 -16.18 -15.51 -5.14
CA ARG A 150 -17.29 -16.36 -4.67
C ARG A 150 -16.98 -16.83 -3.27
N CYS A 151 -17.87 -16.55 -2.33
CA CYS A 151 -17.68 -16.94 -0.94
C CYS A 151 -18.71 -17.99 -0.52
N THR A 152 -18.23 -19.06 0.11
CA THR A 152 -19.04 -20.12 0.70
C THR A 152 -18.96 -20.03 2.22
N THR A 153 -20.12 -20.11 2.87
CA THR A 153 -20.23 -20.04 4.33
C THR A 153 -20.69 -21.39 4.86
N THR A 154 -19.83 -22.06 5.62
CA THR A 154 -20.18 -23.33 6.29
C THR A 154 -20.38 -23.08 7.77
N LYS A 155 -21.54 -23.45 8.30
CA LYS A 155 -21.84 -23.37 9.74
C LYS A 155 -21.65 -24.76 10.36
N PHE A 156 -20.70 -24.88 11.28
CA PHE A 156 -20.47 -26.10 12.04
C PHE A 156 -21.48 -26.20 13.20
N GLU A 157 -21.78 -27.43 13.63
CA GLU A 157 -22.79 -27.75 14.67
C GLU A 157 -22.57 -26.98 15.99
N LYS A 158 -21.34 -26.60 16.30
CA LYS A 158 -20.97 -25.80 17.49
C LYS A 158 -21.14 -24.29 17.32
N GLY A 159 -21.75 -23.83 16.22
CA GLY A 159 -21.98 -22.40 15.94
C GLY A 159 -20.83 -21.68 15.24
N ASN A 160 -19.69 -22.35 15.02
CA ASN A 160 -18.56 -21.77 14.28
C ASN A 160 -18.95 -21.59 12.80
N VAL A 161 -18.66 -20.41 12.26
CA VAL A 161 -18.86 -20.09 10.85
C VAL A 161 -17.50 -20.03 10.18
N ASN A 162 -17.31 -20.80 9.11
CA ASN A 162 -16.14 -20.71 8.25
C ASN A 162 -16.56 -20.08 6.92
N LEU A 163 -15.84 -19.02 6.54
CA LEU A 163 -16.01 -18.32 5.27
C LEU A 163 -14.80 -18.64 4.39
N ARG A 164 -15.06 -19.25 3.23
CA ARG A 164 -14.03 -19.50 2.21
C ARG A 164 -14.39 -18.72 0.96
N CYS A 165 -13.51 -17.83 0.54
CA CYS A 165 -13.64 -17.08 -0.70
C CYS A 165 -12.61 -17.58 -1.72
N GLU A 166 -13.00 -17.63 -2.98
CA GLU A 166 -12.14 -17.93 -4.12
C GLU A 166 -12.44 -16.98 -5.27
N ASP A 167 -11.47 -16.78 -6.16
CA ASP A 167 -11.66 -15.93 -7.32
C ASP A 167 -12.74 -16.51 -8.25
N ALA A 168 -13.66 -15.66 -8.67
CA ALA A 168 -14.69 -15.98 -9.65
C ALA A 168 -14.09 -15.85 -11.04
N VAL A 169 -13.81 -16.98 -11.69
CA VAL A 169 -13.20 -17.04 -13.02
C VAL A 169 -13.95 -16.14 -14.02
N ASP A 170 -13.18 -15.34 -14.77
CA ASP A 170 -13.65 -14.38 -15.77
C ASP A 170 -14.58 -13.27 -15.24
N ARG A 171 -14.65 -13.11 -13.91
CA ARG A 171 -15.44 -12.07 -13.25
C ARG A 171 -14.55 -11.08 -12.53
N VAL A 172 -14.86 -9.81 -12.70
CA VAL A 172 -14.16 -8.71 -12.08
C VAL A 172 -15.13 -7.76 -11.38
N VAL A 173 -14.61 -6.98 -10.45
CA VAL A 173 -15.26 -5.79 -9.91
C VAL A 173 -14.50 -4.59 -10.44
N ILE A 174 -15.24 -3.65 -11.03
CA ILE A 174 -14.73 -2.36 -11.50
C ILE A 174 -15.30 -1.29 -10.58
N GLU A 175 -14.41 -0.58 -9.90
CA GLU A 175 -14.73 0.57 -9.06
C GLU A 175 -14.30 1.85 -9.79
N ASP A 176 -15.17 2.86 -9.82
CA ASP A 176 -14.83 4.19 -10.33
C ASP A 176 -15.21 5.26 -9.30
N GLY A 177 -14.26 6.13 -9.01
CA GLY A 177 -14.42 7.21 -8.04
C GLY A 177 -13.18 8.09 -7.91
N ALA A 178 -13.28 9.11 -7.05
CA ALA A 178 -12.10 9.86 -6.66
C ALA A 178 -11.24 9.02 -5.71
N ALA A 179 -9.92 9.21 -5.76
CA ALA A 179 -9.01 8.57 -4.82
C ALA A 179 -9.42 8.88 -3.37
N GLY A 180 -9.87 7.87 -2.62
CA GLY A 180 -10.27 8.01 -1.22
C GLY A 180 -11.76 8.24 -0.95
N SER A 181 -12.63 8.26 -1.96
CA SER A 181 -14.10 8.30 -1.77
C SER A 181 -14.75 6.91 -1.84
N GLU A 182 -15.96 6.77 -1.28
CA GLU A 182 -16.83 5.63 -1.59
C GLU A 182 -17.07 5.60 -3.10
N SER A 183 -16.53 4.57 -3.75
CA SER A 183 -16.53 4.44 -5.21
C SER A 183 -17.70 3.56 -5.63
N ALA A 184 -18.28 3.88 -6.79
CA ALA A 184 -19.31 3.04 -7.39
C ALA A 184 -18.68 1.73 -7.87
N ALA A 185 -19.13 0.58 -7.37
CA ALA A 185 -18.63 -0.73 -7.76
C ALA A 185 -19.64 -1.46 -8.66
N VAL A 186 -19.14 -2.08 -9.73
CA VAL A 186 -19.93 -2.84 -10.69
C VAL A 186 -19.26 -4.19 -10.91
N PHE A 187 -20.04 -5.27 -10.84
CA PHE A 187 -19.58 -6.59 -11.28
C PHE A 187 -19.63 -6.66 -12.80
N ALA A 188 -18.57 -7.18 -13.41
CA ALA A 188 -18.50 -7.35 -14.85
C ALA A 188 -17.88 -8.70 -15.24
N GLU A 189 -18.20 -9.14 -16.44
CA GLU A 189 -17.59 -10.29 -17.10
C GLU A 189 -16.54 -9.80 -18.11
N SER A 190 -15.30 -10.25 -17.89
CA SER A 190 -14.17 -10.05 -18.79
C SER A 190 -13.10 -11.10 -18.46
N ALA A 191 -12.91 -12.05 -19.36
CA ALA A 191 -11.87 -13.06 -19.23
C ALA A 191 -10.47 -12.43 -19.35
N GLU A 192 -10.35 -11.39 -20.18
CA GLU A 192 -9.12 -10.65 -20.43
C GLU A 192 -8.63 -9.91 -19.18
N LEU A 193 -9.50 -9.13 -18.52
CA LEU A 193 -9.15 -8.44 -17.28
C LEU A 193 -8.83 -9.44 -16.16
N TYR A 194 -9.61 -10.52 -16.05
CA TYR A 194 -9.36 -11.56 -15.08
C TYR A 194 -7.99 -12.22 -15.29
N ARG A 195 -7.67 -12.62 -16.52
CA ARG A 195 -6.37 -13.23 -16.86
C ARG A 195 -5.22 -12.25 -16.66
N PHE A 196 -5.40 -10.99 -17.03
CA PHE A 196 -4.41 -9.95 -16.82
C PHE A 196 -4.05 -9.81 -15.33
N LEU A 197 -5.05 -9.68 -14.46
CA LEU A 197 -4.87 -9.53 -13.01
C LEU A 197 -4.15 -10.73 -12.37
N ASN A 198 -4.35 -11.94 -12.89
CA ASN A 198 -3.80 -13.15 -12.28
C ASN A 198 -2.43 -13.57 -12.86
N GLU A 199 -2.20 -13.33 -14.14
CA GLU A 199 -1.09 -13.93 -14.88
C GLU A 199 -0.35 -12.90 -15.76
N ASP A 200 -1.04 -12.28 -16.71
CA ASP A 200 -0.37 -11.53 -17.80
C ASP A 200 0.29 -10.24 -17.31
N TYR A 201 -0.16 -9.67 -16.18
CA TYR A 201 0.43 -8.44 -15.64
C TYR A 201 1.93 -8.57 -15.41
N LYS A 202 2.44 -9.78 -15.08
CA LYS A 202 3.88 -9.99 -14.82
C LYS A 202 4.73 -9.77 -16.07
N VAL A 203 4.16 -9.98 -17.25
CA VAL A 203 4.84 -9.78 -18.53
C VAL A 203 4.84 -8.30 -18.91
N TRP A 204 3.75 -7.59 -18.61
CA TRP A 204 3.58 -6.18 -19.01
C TRP A 204 4.19 -5.22 -17.99
N MET A 205 4.07 -5.57 -16.71
CA MET A 205 4.40 -4.78 -15.54
C MET A 205 5.23 -5.66 -14.58
N PRO A 206 6.47 -6.01 -14.97
CA PRO A 206 7.31 -6.83 -14.12
C PRO A 206 7.52 -6.16 -12.76
N SER A 207 7.36 -6.93 -11.69
CA SER A 207 7.61 -6.44 -10.34
C SER A 207 9.09 -6.10 -10.18
N VAL A 208 9.40 -4.85 -9.88
CA VAL A 208 10.76 -4.36 -9.61
C VAL A 208 10.87 -3.85 -8.18
N GLN A 209 12.06 -3.97 -7.59
CA GLN A 209 12.32 -3.39 -6.27
C GLN A 209 12.16 -1.87 -6.36
N LYS A 210 11.38 -1.27 -5.46
CA LYS A 210 11.08 0.18 -5.55
C LYS A 210 12.32 1.07 -5.43
N TYR A 211 13.29 0.67 -4.60
CA TYR A 211 14.51 1.43 -4.36
C TYR A 211 15.75 0.54 -4.40
N GLU A 212 16.80 1.03 -5.04
CA GLU A 212 18.14 0.44 -5.03
C GLU A 212 19.09 1.41 -4.35
N TYR A 213 19.78 0.94 -3.32
CA TYR A 213 20.77 1.71 -2.58
C TYR A 213 21.92 0.79 -2.13
N PRO A 214 23.13 1.31 -1.95
CA PRO A 214 24.25 0.51 -1.47
C PRO A 214 24.09 0.22 0.04
N GLU A 215 24.30 -1.04 0.43
CA GLU A 215 24.33 -1.43 1.85
C GLU A 215 25.54 -0.83 2.58
N LYS A 216 26.61 -0.53 1.83
CA LYS A 216 27.86 0.04 2.33
C LYS A 216 28.21 1.30 1.56
N LEU A 217 28.53 2.37 2.28
CA LEU A 217 29.02 3.61 1.71
C LEU A 217 30.49 3.78 2.09
N LYS A 218 31.35 3.87 1.08
CA LYS A 218 32.76 4.13 1.32
C LYS A 218 33.05 5.61 1.32
N LEU A 219 33.82 6.06 2.30
CA LEU A 219 34.34 7.43 2.37
C LEU A 219 35.17 7.72 1.12
N GLY A 220 34.98 8.90 0.54
CA GLY A 220 35.71 9.30 -0.67
C GLY A 220 35.25 8.66 -1.97
N GLU A 221 34.33 7.69 -1.93
CA GLU A 221 33.78 7.06 -3.12
C GLU A 221 32.41 7.65 -3.49
N ALA A 222 32.08 7.55 -4.78
CA ALA A 222 30.76 7.91 -5.27
C ALA A 222 29.76 6.81 -4.93
N PHE A 223 28.54 7.19 -4.60
CA PHE A 223 27.42 6.28 -4.43
C PHE A 223 26.24 6.74 -5.27
N ALA A 224 25.30 5.83 -5.53
CA ALA A 224 24.06 6.14 -6.22
C ALA A 224 22.89 5.47 -5.52
N VAL A 225 21.77 6.16 -5.51
CA VAL A 225 20.47 5.63 -5.10
C VAL A 225 19.54 5.78 -6.30
N SER A 226 18.86 4.70 -6.66
CA SER A 226 17.90 4.68 -7.74
C SER A 226 16.53 4.32 -7.19
N GLY A 227 15.47 4.73 -7.89
CA GLY A 227 14.15 4.20 -7.64
C GLY A 227 13.40 3.95 -8.93
N HIS A 228 12.47 3.00 -8.83
CA HIS A 228 11.77 2.38 -9.95
C HIS A 228 10.26 2.43 -9.74
N GLY A 229 9.51 2.60 -10.84
CA GLY A 229 8.05 2.61 -10.82
C GLY A 229 7.43 3.68 -9.92
N SER A 230 8.15 4.78 -9.65
CA SER A 230 7.66 5.91 -8.85
C SER A 230 6.50 6.63 -9.56
N ARG A 231 5.45 6.99 -8.83
CA ARG A 231 4.36 7.84 -9.35
C ARG A 231 4.47 9.28 -8.83
N SER A 232 5.65 9.64 -8.29
CA SER A 232 5.95 11.00 -7.83
C SER A 232 6.60 11.82 -8.95
N GLN A 233 6.59 13.14 -8.83
CA GLN A 233 7.30 14.00 -9.80
C GLN A 233 8.79 14.15 -9.47
N SER A 234 9.13 14.02 -8.19
CA SER A 234 10.51 14.16 -7.71
C SER A 234 10.83 13.14 -6.61
N ALA A 235 12.12 12.91 -6.44
CA ALA A 235 12.69 12.14 -5.35
C ALA A 235 13.77 12.95 -4.64
N THR A 236 13.77 12.88 -3.32
CA THR A 236 14.81 13.47 -2.47
C THR A 236 15.48 12.36 -1.67
N VAL A 237 16.81 12.35 -1.67
CA VAL A 237 17.61 11.44 -0.86
C VAL A 237 18.45 12.25 0.11
N THR A 238 18.36 11.95 1.39
CA THR A 238 19.07 12.64 2.47
C THR A 238 19.89 11.65 3.25
N LEU A 239 21.19 11.90 3.39
CA LEU A 239 22.06 11.16 4.29
C LEU A 239 22.32 11.99 5.55
N SER A 240 22.10 11.38 6.70
CA SER A 240 22.29 11.99 8.02
C SER A 240 23.13 11.09 8.93
N LYS A 241 23.78 11.70 9.92
CA LYS A 241 24.42 11.03 11.06
C LYS A 241 23.86 11.61 12.35
N GLY A 242 23.10 10.81 13.10
CA GLY A 242 22.20 11.35 14.13
C GLY A 242 21.26 12.41 13.53
N ASP A 243 21.20 13.58 14.15
CA ASP A 243 20.37 14.71 13.70
C ASP A 243 21.05 15.59 12.62
N ALA A 244 22.32 15.34 12.31
CA ALA A 244 23.07 16.16 11.36
C ALA A 244 22.88 15.65 9.93
N VAL A 245 22.32 16.49 9.06
CA VAL A 245 22.25 16.24 7.61
C VAL A 245 23.63 16.46 7.00
N LEU A 246 24.18 15.41 6.40
CA LEU A 246 25.51 15.43 5.79
C LEU A 246 25.45 15.67 4.29
N TRP A 247 24.40 15.16 3.64
CA TRP A 247 24.23 15.30 2.21
C TRP A 247 22.75 15.22 1.83
N THR A 248 22.35 15.96 0.80
CA THR A 248 21.04 15.86 0.18
C THR A 248 21.18 15.95 -1.33
N GLY A 249 20.50 15.05 -2.02
CA GLY A 249 20.36 15.09 -3.47
C GLY A 249 18.90 14.99 -3.86
N LYS A 250 18.59 15.53 -5.04
CA LYS A 250 17.25 15.52 -5.64
C LYS A 250 17.34 15.07 -7.08
N SER A 251 16.32 14.37 -7.54
CA SER A 251 16.15 14.01 -8.95
C SER A 251 14.69 14.21 -9.34
N ASP A 252 14.48 14.66 -10.56
CA ASP A 252 13.18 14.51 -11.21
C ASP A 252 12.95 13.02 -11.49
N VAL A 253 11.68 12.62 -11.49
CA VAL A 253 11.24 11.28 -11.88
C VAL A 253 10.78 11.33 -13.33
N ARG A 254 11.27 10.41 -14.16
CA ARG A 254 10.85 10.25 -15.57
C ARG A 254 10.44 8.81 -15.79
N ASP A 255 9.19 8.60 -16.20
CA ASP A 255 8.61 7.27 -16.45
C ASP A 255 8.84 6.28 -15.29
N GLY A 256 8.72 6.80 -14.06
CA GLY A 256 8.93 6.03 -12.84
C GLY A 256 10.35 5.86 -12.37
N GLU A 257 11.31 6.25 -13.22
CA GLU A 257 12.73 6.07 -12.97
C GLU A 257 13.35 7.37 -12.45
N TRP A 258 14.23 7.24 -11.46
CA TRP A 258 15.06 8.34 -10.97
C TRP A 258 16.37 7.82 -10.41
N LYS A 259 17.39 8.68 -10.40
CA LYS A 259 18.70 8.37 -9.84
C LYS A 259 19.32 9.60 -9.21
N VAL A 260 19.74 9.46 -7.96
CA VAL A 260 20.52 10.47 -7.26
C VAL A 260 21.91 9.91 -7.00
N ALA A 261 22.94 10.62 -7.45
CA ALA A 261 24.33 10.27 -7.19
C ALA A 261 24.96 11.25 -6.18
N GLY A 262 25.77 10.73 -5.27
CA GLY A 262 26.46 11.49 -4.23
C GLY A 262 27.89 11.02 -4.05
N LYS A 263 28.64 11.74 -3.21
CA LYS A 263 29.99 11.38 -2.79
C LYS A 263 30.17 11.76 -1.33
N LEU A 264 30.69 10.85 -0.52
CA LEU A 264 30.99 11.15 0.88
C LEU A 264 32.36 11.83 1.02
N PRO A 265 32.47 12.88 1.84
CA PRO A 265 33.77 13.44 2.21
C PRO A 265 34.64 12.41 2.94
N ASP A 266 35.94 12.40 2.65
CA ASP A 266 36.93 11.52 3.31
C ASP A 266 37.06 11.77 4.82
N ALA A 267 36.67 12.98 5.27
CA ALA A 267 36.84 13.42 6.65
C ALA A 267 35.74 12.95 7.62
N LEU A 268 34.72 12.22 7.14
CA LEU A 268 33.68 11.68 8.01
C LEU A 268 34.20 10.45 8.78
N ALA A 269 33.66 10.20 9.97
CA ALA A 269 34.04 9.02 10.75
C ALA A 269 33.23 7.80 10.31
N SER A 270 33.89 6.68 10.01
CA SER A 270 33.25 5.38 9.75
C SER A 270 32.32 4.97 10.90
N GLY A 271 31.25 4.24 10.60
CA GLY A 271 30.29 3.81 11.63
C GLY A 271 28.94 3.33 11.08
N LYS A 272 28.07 2.94 12.00
CA LYS A 272 26.70 2.43 11.74
C LYS A 272 25.59 3.41 12.12
N ASP A 273 25.95 4.61 12.54
CA ASP A 273 25.04 5.66 13.02
C ASP A 273 24.53 6.58 11.90
N TYR A 274 24.62 6.11 10.66
CA TYR A 274 24.16 6.80 9.47
C TYR A 274 22.76 6.34 9.07
N SER A 275 21.97 7.29 8.58
CA SER A 275 20.64 7.03 8.01
C SER A 275 20.53 7.67 6.64
N LEU A 276 20.01 6.91 5.69
CA LEU A 276 19.73 7.32 4.33
C LEU A 276 18.22 7.33 4.16
N LYS A 277 17.63 8.52 4.13
CA LYS A 277 16.20 8.73 3.94
C LYS A 277 15.91 8.95 2.46
N ILE A 278 15.01 8.15 1.91
CA ILE A 278 14.48 8.31 0.55
C ILE A 278 13.05 8.81 0.68
N GLN A 279 12.73 9.94 0.07
CA GLN A 279 11.43 10.58 0.12
C GLN A 279 10.92 10.88 -1.29
N THR A 280 9.70 10.45 -1.56
CA THR A 280 8.91 10.85 -2.73
C THR A 280 7.55 11.40 -2.25
N ASP A 281 6.72 11.88 -3.18
CA ASP A 281 5.38 12.41 -2.87
C ASP A 281 4.42 11.30 -2.37
N GLU A 282 4.70 10.05 -2.75
CA GLU A 282 3.93 8.86 -2.35
C GLU A 282 4.31 8.32 -0.96
N GLY A 283 5.38 8.85 -0.35
CA GLY A 283 5.91 8.36 0.91
C GLY A 283 7.42 8.22 0.89
N GLY A 284 7.99 7.64 1.95
CA GLY A 284 9.44 7.50 2.07
C GLY A 284 9.84 6.28 2.87
N THR A 285 11.11 5.91 2.74
CA THR A 285 11.75 4.89 3.56
C THR A 285 13.04 5.45 4.17
N THR A 286 13.49 4.84 5.26
CA THR A 286 14.78 5.15 5.87
C THR A 286 15.55 3.85 6.02
N VAL A 287 16.79 3.86 5.54
CA VAL A 287 17.70 2.72 5.58
C VAL A 287 18.99 3.13 6.29
N TYR A 288 19.71 2.17 6.84
CA TYR A 288 20.86 2.42 7.71
C TYR A 288 22.10 1.76 7.10
N PRO A 289 22.79 2.44 6.16
CA PRO A 289 23.98 1.89 5.53
C PRO A 289 25.17 1.87 6.50
N ASP A 290 26.05 0.88 6.33
CA ASP A 290 27.35 0.86 7.00
C ASP A 290 28.30 1.84 6.27
N VAL A 291 28.89 2.79 6.98
CA VAL A 291 29.89 3.73 6.41
C VAL A 291 31.30 3.27 6.76
N GLU A 292 32.12 3.03 5.74
CA GLU A 292 33.49 2.49 5.83
C GLU A 292 34.54 3.47 5.30
#